data_AF-A0AAE0GTM3-F1
#
_entry.id   AF-A0AAE0GTM3-F1
#
_cell.length_a   1.000
_cell.length_b   1.000
_cell.length_c   1.000
_cell.angle_alpha   90.00
_cell.angle_beta   90.00
_cell.angle_gamma   90.00
#
_symmetry.space_group_name_H-M   'P 1'
#
loop_
_entity.id
_entity.type
_entity.pdbx_description
1 polymer ?
#
loop_
_entity_poly.entity_id
_entity_poly.type
_entity_poly.pdbx_seq_one_letter_code
_entity_poly.pdbx_strand_id
1 'polypeptide(L)'
;MEPTPNDDVDLKKLEESITGALWNIHILEQTVQDFAQEAQPKLFERVNLLVDSLAALKRGATETSLEIPVELLRMLDEGVNPDLLTLSRFEKCLERNQATKGKLTVIEGFHDKLLEEAKEAFPEEVWKEP
;
A
#
# COMPACT_ATOMS: atom_id res chain seq x y z
N MET A 1 0.81 7.22 11.75
CA MET A 1 -0.57 7.59 12.09
C MET A 1 -1.33 6.28 12.19
N GLU A 2 -1.86 5.95 13.37
CA GLU A 2 -2.73 4.77 13.51
C GLU A 2 -4.03 5.02 12.74
N PRO A 3 -4.58 4.01 12.04
CA PRO A 3 -5.85 4.16 11.35
C PRO A 3 -6.94 4.43 12.39
N THR A 4 -7.73 5.48 12.17
CA THR A 4 -8.85 5.78 13.06
C THR A 4 -9.99 4.79 12.78
N PRO A 5 -10.85 4.47 13.77
CA PRO A 5 -11.96 3.52 13.59
C PRO A 5 -12.92 3.86 12.45
N ASN A 6 -12.89 5.10 11.95
CA ASN A 6 -13.74 5.56 10.85
C ASN A 6 -13.20 5.17 9.46
N ASP A 7 -11.88 5.04 9.32
CA ASP A 7 -11.23 4.76 8.03
C ASP A 7 -11.55 3.33 7.54
N ASP A 8 -11.60 2.37 8.45
CA ASP A 8 -11.94 0.96 8.15
C ASP A 8 -13.42 0.78 7.76
N VAL A 9 -14.30 1.61 8.32
CA VAL A 9 -15.73 1.62 7.98
C VAL A 9 -15.96 2.20 6.59
N ASP A 10 -15.23 3.26 6.23
CA ASP A 10 -15.38 3.91 4.94
C ASP A 10 -14.73 3.09 3.81
N LEU A 11 -13.64 2.36 4.10
CA LEU A 11 -13.06 1.36 3.19
C LEU A 11 -14.02 0.21 2.87
N LYS A 12 -14.72 -0.33 3.89
CA LYS A 12 -15.71 -1.40 3.66
C LYS A 12 -16.89 -0.94 2.82
N LYS A 13 -17.42 0.27 3.07
CA LYS A 13 -18.48 0.85 2.23
C LYS A 13 -18.03 1.03 0.79
N LEU A 14 -16.76 1.43 0.59
CA LEU A 14 -16.18 1.56 -0.74
C LEU A 14 -16.07 0.19 -1.42
N GLU A 15 -15.59 -0.83 -0.72
CA GLU A 15 -15.52 -2.22 -1.21
C GLU A 15 -16.91 -2.77 -1.60
N GLU A 16 -17.92 -2.56 -0.74
CA GLU A 16 -19.31 -2.93 -1.02
C GLU A 16 -19.85 -2.21 -2.26
N SER A 17 -19.53 -0.92 -2.42
CA SER A 17 -19.92 -0.12 -3.59
C SER A 17 -19.25 -0.59 -4.87
N ILE A 18 -17.96 -0.97 -4.82
CA ILE A 18 -17.23 -1.57 -5.96
C ILE A 18 -17.89 -2.89 -6.36
N THR A 19 -18.14 -3.75 -5.38
CA THR A 19 -18.76 -5.06 -5.60
C THR A 19 -20.17 -4.92 -6.18
N GLY A 20 -20.95 -3.97 -5.67
CA GLY A 20 -22.28 -3.64 -6.21
C GLY A 20 -22.23 -3.13 -7.65
N ALA A 21 -21.25 -2.29 -7.99
CA ALA A 21 -21.05 -1.82 -9.37
C ALA A 21 -20.65 -2.96 -10.31
N LEU A 22 -19.73 -3.84 -9.89
CA LEU A 22 -19.36 -5.04 -10.64
C LEU A 22 -20.56 -5.96 -10.88
N TRP A 23 -21.40 -6.15 -9.86
CA TRP A 23 -22.64 -6.91 -9.96
C TRP A 23 -23.64 -6.29 -10.96
N ASN A 24 -23.78 -4.97 -10.94
CA ASN A 24 -24.62 -4.25 -11.92
C ASN A 24 -24.12 -4.43 -13.35
N ILE A 25 -22.80 -4.43 -13.57
CA ILE A 25 -22.20 -4.72 -14.88
C ILE A 25 -22.53 -6.14 -15.31
N HIS A 26 -22.39 -7.12 -14.42
CA HIS A 26 -22.69 -8.52 -14.73
C HIS A 26 -24.18 -8.74 -15.08
N ILE A 27 -25.10 -8.16 -14.31
CA ILE A 27 -26.54 -8.23 -14.63
C ILE A 27 -26.83 -7.55 -15.97
N LEU A 28 -26.17 -6.43 -16.27
CA LEU A 28 -26.33 -5.75 -17.54
C LEU A 28 -25.86 -6.62 -18.70
N GLU A 29 -24.70 -7.27 -18.57
CA GLU A 29 -24.19 -8.24 -19.54
C GLU A 29 -25.20 -9.36 -19.81
N GLN A 30 -25.72 -9.99 -18.75
CA GLN A 30 -26.76 -11.03 -18.88
C GLN A 30 -28.04 -10.50 -19.57
N THR A 31 -28.46 -9.29 -19.23
CA THR A 31 -29.65 -8.66 -19.82
C THR A 31 -29.46 -8.37 -21.31
N VAL A 32 -28.24 -8.02 -21.73
CA VAL A 32 -27.88 -7.81 -23.13
C VAL A 32 -27.76 -9.14 -23.88
N GLN A 33 -27.24 -10.19 -23.22
CA GLN A 33 -27.10 -11.51 -23.82
C GLN A 33 -28.45 -12.15 -24.16
N ASP A 34 -29.45 -12.01 -23.28
CA ASP A 34 -30.82 -12.54 -23.47
C ASP A 34 -31.81 -11.48 -23.99
N PHE A 35 -31.31 -10.49 -24.75
CA PHE A 35 -32.10 -9.34 -25.13
C PHE A 35 -33.29 -9.68 -26.03
N ALA A 36 -34.48 -9.25 -25.62
CA ALA A 36 -35.70 -9.22 -26.42
C ALA A 36 -36.25 -7.78 -26.50
N GLN A 37 -36.95 -7.43 -27.57
CA GLN A 37 -37.45 -6.07 -27.79
C GLN A 37 -38.41 -5.58 -26.68
N GLU A 38 -39.08 -6.51 -26.00
CA GLU A 38 -39.95 -6.26 -24.85
C GLU A 38 -39.17 -5.89 -23.56
N ALA A 39 -37.89 -6.27 -23.48
CA ALA A 39 -37.02 -6.01 -22.34
C ALA A 39 -36.28 -4.66 -22.42
N GLN A 40 -36.52 -3.86 -23.45
CA GLN A 40 -35.87 -2.56 -23.65
C GLN A 40 -36.02 -1.59 -22.46
N PRO A 41 -37.20 -1.44 -21.81
CA PRO A 41 -37.35 -0.58 -20.64
C PRO A 41 -36.49 -1.04 -19.46
N LYS A 42 -36.38 -2.36 -19.26
CA LYS A 42 -35.54 -2.98 -18.22
C LYS A 42 -34.06 -2.69 -18.47
N LEU A 43 -33.61 -2.71 -19.72
CA LEU A 43 -32.23 -2.38 -20.06
C LEU A 43 -31.88 -0.93 -19.68
N PHE A 44 -32.76 0.03 -20.02
CA PHE A 44 -32.56 1.44 -19.65
C PHE A 44 -32.51 1.64 -18.12
N GLU A 45 -33.38 0.97 -17.37
CA GLU A 45 -33.36 0.98 -15.91
C GLU A 45 -32.01 0.47 -15.36
N ARG A 46 -31.48 -0.64 -15.90
CA ARG A 46 -30.20 -1.21 -15.48
C ARG A 46 -29.01 -0.32 -15.81
N VAL A 47 -29.00 0.32 -16.97
CA VAL A 47 -27.96 1.28 -17.35
C VAL A 47 -27.97 2.49 -16.41
N ASN A 48 -29.15 3.04 -16.10
CA ASN A 48 -29.26 4.15 -15.16
C ASN A 48 -28.79 3.75 -13.75
N LEU A 49 -29.15 2.55 -13.29
CA LEU A 49 -28.68 2.02 -12.02
C LEU A 49 -27.15 1.88 -11.98
N LEU A 50 -26.53 1.45 -13.09
CA LEU A 50 -25.07 1.41 -13.19
C LEU A 50 -24.46 2.81 -13.09
N VAL A 51 -24.99 3.80 -13.82
CA VAL A 51 -24.53 5.19 -13.76
C VAL A 51 -24.63 5.74 -12.33
N ASP A 52 -25.74 5.50 -11.64
CA ASP A 52 -25.93 5.93 -10.25
C ASP A 52 -24.94 5.24 -9.30
N SER A 53 -24.68 3.95 -9.50
CA SER A 53 -23.69 3.20 -8.71
C SER A 53 -22.26 3.71 -8.92
N LEU A 54 -21.90 4.07 -10.15
CA LEU A 54 -20.58 4.66 -10.47
C LEU A 54 -20.45 6.08 -9.90
N ALA A 55 -21.53 6.86 -9.89
CA ALA A 55 -21.55 8.18 -9.27
C ALA A 55 -21.41 8.09 -7.74
N ALA A 56 -22.06 7.10 -7.11
CA ALA A 56 -21.90 6.82 -5.69
C ALA A 56 -20.47 6.35 -5.36
N LEU A 57 -19.91 5.47 -6.18
CA LEU A 57 -18.52 5.00 -6.04
C LEU A 57 -17.52 6.14 -6.12
N LYS A 58 -17.68 7.05 -7.09
CA LYS A 58 -16.81 8.22 -7.23
C LYS A 58 -16.86 9.13 -6.01
N ARG A 59 -18.03 9.32 -5.40
CA ARG A 59 -18.18 10.10 -4.17
C ARG A 59 -17.51 9.43 -2.98
N GLY A 60 -17.75 8.13 -2.78
CA GLY A 60 -17.09 7.36 -1.72
C GLY A 60 -15.55 7.36 -1.85
N ALA A 61 -15.03 7.25 -3.08
CA ALA A 61 -13.59 7.30 -3.33
C ALA A 61 -12.95 8.65 -2.97
N THR A 62 -13.68 9.77 -3.09
CA THR A 62 -13.20 11.10 -2.63
C THR A 62 -13.27 11.28 -1.11
N GLU A 63 -14.13 10.54 -0.43
CA GLU A 63 -14.28 10.59 1.03
C GLU A 63 -13.22 9.72 1.73
N THR A 64 -12.75 8.65 1.08
CA THR A 64 -11.69 7.77 1.60
C THR A 64 -10.30 8.34 1.33
N SER A 65 -9.55 8.67 2.38
CA SER A 65 -8.15 9.09 2.28
C SER A 65 -7.21 7.89 2.31
N LEU A 66 -6.97 7.28 1.14
CA LEU A 66 -6.02 6.16 0.99
C LEU A 66 -4.84 6.55 0.09
N GLU A 67 -3.62 6.42 0.61
CA GLU A 67 -2.39 6.57 -0.19
C GLU A 67 -1.99 5.23 -0.81
N ILE A 68 -2.01 5.15 -2.14
CA ILE A 68 -1.64 3.93 -2.87
C ILE A 68 -0.25 4.12 -3.49
N PRO A 69 0.73 3.24 -3.21
CA PRO A 69 2.02 3.27 -3.87
C PRO A 69 1.89 3.08 -5.39
N VAL A 70 2.57 3.90 -6.18
CA VAL A 70 2.55 3.81 -7.66
C VAL A 70 3.02 2.44 -8.17
N GLU A 71 3.93 1.79 -7.45
CA GLU A 71 4.41 0.44 -7.78
C GLU A 71 3.28 -0.60 -7.68
N LEU A 72 2.37 -0.44 -6.71
CA LEU A 72 1.20 -1.31 -6.56
C LEU A 72 0.27 -1.18 -7.76
N LEU A 73 0.07 0.05 -8.28
CA LEU A 73 -0.74 0.28 -9.48
C LEU A 73 -0.14 -0.44 -10.71
N ARG A 74 1.18 -0.41 -10.88
CA ARG A 74 1.84 -1.14 -11.98
C ARG A 74 1.68 -2.65 -11.85
N MET A 75 1.81 -3.19 -10.65
CA MET A 75 1.60 -4.62 -10.41
C MET A 75 0.17 -5.05 -10.71
N LEU A 76 -0.81 -4.20 -10.39
CA LEU A 76 -2.20 -4.43 -10.75
C LEU A 76 -2.41 -4.45 -12.27
N ASP A 77 -1.83 -3.49 -13.00
CA ASP A 77 -1.90 -3.43 -14.47
C ASP A 77 -1.25 -4.66 -15.14
N GLU A 78 -0.18 -5.19 -14.54
CA GLU A 78 0.52 -6.39 -15.01
C GLU A 78 -0.15 -7.71 -14.57
N GLY A 79 -1.19 -7.65 -13.73
CA GLY A 79 -1.89 -8.83 -13.21
C GLY A 79 -1.09 -9.62 -12.17
N VAL A 80 -0.07 -9.01 -11.57
CA VAL A 80 0.76 -9.61 -10.52
C VAL A 80 0.09 -9.41 -9.16
N ASN A 81 0.21 -10.40 -8.26
CA ASN A 81 -0.33 -10.28 -6.91
C ASN A 81 0.34 -9.08 -6.17
N PRO A 82 -0.43 -8.05 -5.75
CA PRO A 82 0.10 -6.89 -5.03
C PRO A 82 0.70 -7.24 -3.66
N ASP A 83 0.35 -8.37 -3.04
CA ASP A 83 0.91 -8.80 -1.76
C ASP A 83 2.43 -9.04 -1.81
N LEU A 84 2.93 -9.37 -3.00
CA LEU A 84 4.37 -9.54 -3.24
C LEU A 84 5.14 -8.24 -3.01
N LEU A 85 4.50 -7.08 -3.19
CA LEU A 85 5.11 -5.79 -2.89
C LEU A 85 5.39 -5.67 -1.39
N THR A 86 4.40 -6.02 -0.57
CA THR A 86 4.51 -6.00 0.89
C THR A 86 5.64 -6.91 1.36
N LEU A 87 5.71 -8.12 0.80
CA LEU A 87 6.78 -9.08 1.09
C LEU A 87 8.16 -8.52 0.70
N SER A 88 8.32 -8.05 -0.53
CA SER A 88 9.58 -7.50 -1.03
C SER A 88 10.05 -6.30 -0.20
N ARG A 89 9.12 -5.44 0.23
CA ARG A 89 9.42 -4.32 1.12
C ARG A 89 9.91 -4.79 2.49
N PHE A 90 9.28 -5.82 3.05
CA PHE A 90 9.72 -6.40 4.31
C PHE A 90 11.12 -7.01 4.21
N GLU A 91 11.39 -7.78 3.16
CA GLU A 91 12.71 -8.36 2.89
C GLU A 91 13.79 -7.28 2.74
N LYS A 92 13.50 -6.23 1.97
CA LYS A 92 14.43 -5.11 1.78
C LYS A 92 14.68 -4.32 3.07
N CYS A 93 13.66 -4.19 3.92
CA CYS A 93 13.81 -3.59 5.24
C CYS A 93 14.71 -4.45 6.13
N LEU A 94 14.54 -5.77 6.12
CA LEU A 94 15.39 -6.71 6.86
C LEU A 94 16.85 -6.63 6.40
N GLU A 95 17.08 -6.70 5.10
CA GLU A 95 18.42 -6.59 4.50
C GLU A 95 19.09 -5.27 4.90
N ARG A 96 18.37 -4.14 4.77
CA ARG A 96 18.89 -2.83 5.17
C ARG A 96 19.15 -2.71 6.66
N ASN A 97 18.31 -3.30 7.50
CA ASN A 97 18.51 -3.31 8.94
C ASN A 97 19.81 -4.05 9.30
N GLN A 98 20.01 -5.24 8.73
CA GLN A 98 21.24 -6.02 8.92
C GLN A 98 22.47 -5.28 8.39
N ALA A 99 22.40 -4.70 7.20
CA ALA A 99 23.49 -3.91 6.64
C ALA A 99 23.83 -2.68 7.50
N THR A 100 22.82 -2.00 8.06
CA THR A 100 23.02 -0.84 8.94
C THR A 100 23.66 -1.28 10.25
N LYS A 101 23.21 -2.39 10.84
CA LYS A 101 23.83 -2.98 12.02
C LYS A 101 25.30 -3.35 11.78
N GLY A 102 25.60 -3.99 10.65
CA GLY A 102 26.98 -4.33 10.28
C GLY A 102 27.88 -3.10 10.13
N LYS A 103 27.38 -2.03 9.49
CA LYS A 103 28.09 -0.74 9.41
C LYS A 103 28.36 -0.15 10.79
N LEU A 104 27.37 -0.18 11.68
CA LEU A 104 27.52 0.32 13.05
C LEU A 104 28.61 -0.45 13.81
N THR A 105 28.59 -1.77 13.76
CA THR A 105 29.61 -2.62 14.41
C THR A 105 31.02 -2.35 13.88
N VAL A 106 31.17 -2.07 12.58
CA VAL A 106 32.49 -1.70 12.01
C VAL A 106 32.93 -0.33 12.52
N ILE A 107 32.03 0.64 12.63
CA ILE A 107 32.33 1.98 13.16
C ILE A 107 32.72 1.89 14.64
N GLU A 108 32.00 1.12 15.45
CA GLU A 108 32.33 0.87 16.86
C GLU A 108 33.71 0.22 16.99
N GLY A 109 33.99 -0.84 16.22
CA GLY A 109 35.30 -1.49 16.23
C GLY A 109 36.44 -0.59 15.73
N PHE A 110 36.16 0.32 14.79
CA PHE A 110 37.14 1.30 14.33
C PHE A 110 37.43 2.36 15.40
N HIS A 111 36.40 2.86 16.07
CA HIS A 111 36.52 3.77 17.21
C HIS A 111 37.35 3.15 18.34
N ASP A 112 37.08 1.89 18.70
CA ASP A 112 37.79 1.20 19.76
C ASP A 112 39.27 1.01 19.45
N LYS A 113 39.60 0.63 18.20
CA LYS A 113 40.99 0.51 17.73
C LYS A 113 41.71 1.84 17.67
N LEU A 114 41.05 2.90 17.19
CA LEU A 114 41.61 4.25 17.20
C LEU A 114 41.91 4.70 18.63
N LEU A 115 41.01 4.43 19.57
CA LEU A 115 41.27 4.72 20.98
C LEU A 115 42.47 3.92 21.49
N GLU A 116 42.56 2.62 21.20
CA GLU A 116 43.70 1.79 21.61
C GLU A 116 45.04 2.34 21.09
N GLU A 117 45.14 2.62 19.77
CA GLU A 117 46.34 3.20 19.17
C GLU A 117 46.65 4.60 19.71
N ALA A 118 45.63 5.42 19.96
CA ALA A 118 45.83 6.74 20.57
C ALA A 118 46.36 6.64 22.01
N LYS A 119 45.91 5.66 22.79
CA LYS A 119 46.45 5.39 24.14
C LYS A 119 47.90 4.95 24.12
N GLU A 120 48.28 4.14 23.15
CA GLU A 120 49.66 3.67 22.99
C GLU A 120 50.60 4.78 22.48
N ALA A 121 50.14 5.57 21.51
CA ALA A 121 50.93 6.63 20.88
C ALA A 121 51.07 7.90 21.74
N PHE A 122 50.08 8.22 22.59
CA PHE A 122 50.08 9.41 23.45
C PHE A 122 49.74 9.07 24.91
N PRO A 123 50.64 8.38 25.64
CA PRO A 123 50.35 7.93 27.01
C PRO A 123 50.04 9.08 27.97
N GLU A 124 50.67 10.24 27.82
CA GLU A 124 50.51 11.37 28.76
C GLU A 124 49.23 12.20 28.57
N GLU A 125 48.58 12.14 27.40
CA GLU A 125 47.36 12.92 27.14
C GLU A 125 46.08 12.16 27.53
N VAL A 126 46.11 10.82 27.57
CA VAL A 126 44.94 9.99 27.90
C VAL A 126 44.65 9.96 29.41
N TRP A 127 45.65 10.21 30.27
CA TRP A 127 45.47 10.28 31.73
C TRP A 127 45.06 11.66 32.27
N LYS A 128 44.70 12.61 31.42
CA LYS A 128 43.96 13.79 31.88
C LYS A 128 42.47 13.55 31.72
N GLU A 129 41.88 12.98 32.76
CA GLU A 129 40.44 13.13 33.01
C GLU A 129 40.07 14.62 32.96
N PRO A 130 38.96 15.01 32.31
CA PRO A 130 38.26 16.22 32.70
C PRO A 130 37.64 16.08 34.10
#